data_AF-I7LZL3-F1
#
_entry.id   AF-I7LZL3-F1
#
_cell.length_a   1.000
_cell.length_b   1.000
_cell.length_c   1.000
_cell.angle_alpha   90.00
_cell.angle_beta   90.00
_cell.angle_gamma   90.00
#
_symmetry.space_group_name_H-M   'P 1'
#
loop_
_entity.id
_entity.type
_entity.pdbx_description
1 polymer ?
#
loop_
_entity_poly.entity_id
_entity_poly.type
_entity_poly.pdbx_seq_one_letter_code
_entity_poly.pdbx_strand_id
1 'polypeptide(L)'
;MKKLILPYAFRGIAFDHLQLYYPGRLVDRPKAIQYLGEGTHTQFSRVYSDVLQAIAEDDREYLESIMEKRLYKRTIEGIEQIQKKNMKINYLEDSRANFEEIFDKDEDGEDLNIKNQQVSQFVQNQIINATQYKEIDMKIMLEAHGVFGARINREENVGKVMELRGRLSSRSYFVNFSNLMNLYHNQILSLNVYFQTTRRLYVTDEDGDLIHGEDTLNKEISHVWRFETYTPNFDWVLTDMDTFLEGNPYYRQPPNKGQNEEQTNSN
;
A
#
# COMPACT_ATOMS: atom_id res chain seq x y z
N MET A 1 -12.22 22.76 -12.41
CA MET A 1 -12.76 21.49 -11.86
C MET A 1 -12.09 21.23 -10.51
N LYS A 2 -12.83 20.98 -9.42
CA LYS A 2 -12.21 20.60 -8.13
C LYS A 2 -11.50 19.25 -8.29
N LYS A 3 -10.26 19.16 -7.81
CA LYS A 3 -9.43 17.94 -7.85
C LYS A 3 -10.18 16.79 -7.15
N LEU A 4 -10.21 15.61 -7.77
CA LEU A 4 -10.75 14.38 -7.18
C LEU A 4 -9.97 14.06 -5.90
N ILE A 5 -10.65 13.58 -4.86
CA ILE A 5 -10.05 13.34 -3.52
C ILE A 5 -9.78 11.84 -3.29
N LEU A 6 -9.92 10.98 -4.30
CA LEU A 6 -9.59 9.56 -4.16
C LEU A 6 -8.08 9.38 -3.93
N PRO A 7 -7.64 8.57 -2.94
CA PRO A 7 -6.23 8.23 -2.69
C PRO A 7 -5.61 7.31 -3.75
N TYR A 8 -5.71 7.69 -5.03
CA TYR A 8 -5.18 6.93 -6.16
C TYR A 8 -4.75 7.87 -7.28
N ALA A 9 -3.51 7.75 -7.72
CA ALA A 9 -2.97 8.54 -8.81
C ALA A 9 -3.32 7.90 -10.16
N PHE A 10 -4.46 8.27 -10.76
CA PHE A 10 -4.96 7.71 -12.03
C PHE A 10 -3.98 7.69 -13.22
N ARG A 11 -2.93 8.51 -13.20
CA ARG A 11 -1.89 8.57 -14.24
C ARG A 11 -0.53 8.04 -13.76
N GLY A 12 -0.53 7.37 -12.61
CA GLY A 12 0.65 7.05 -11.83
C GLY A 12 1.33 8.27 -11.22
N ILE A 13 2.39 8.00 -10.48
CA ILE A 13 3.32 8.99 -9.95
C ILE A 13 4.64 8.92 -10.71
N ALA A 14 5.31 10.06 -10.85
CA ALA A 14 6.69 10.07 -11.31
C ALA A 14 7.59 9.64 -10.15
N PHE A 15 8.30 8.53 -10.30
CA PHE A 15 9.44 8.26 -9.44
C PHE A 15 10.56 9.19 -9.85
N ASP A 16 10.99 10.07 -8.95
CA ASP A 16 12.25 10.78 -9.17
C ASP A 16 13.35 9.72 -9.21
N HIS A 17 14.17 9.68 -10.28
CA HIS A 17 15.17 8.62 -10.47
C HIS A 17 16.10 8.48 -9.26
N LEU A 18 16.30 9.56 -8.51
CA LEU A 18 17.05 9.59 -7.26
C LEU A 18 16.43 8.75 -6.13
N GLN A 19 15.10 8.64 -6.04
CA GLN A 19 14.42 7.77 -5.06
C GLN A 19 14.68 6.29 -5.34
N LEU A 20 14.77 5.91 -6.61
CA LEU A 20 15.07 4.54 -7.05
C LEU A 20 16.56 4.20 -6.95
N TYR A 21 17.46 5.20 -7.01
CA TYR A 21 18.91 4.98 -7.10
C TYR A 21 19.66 5.04 -5.75
N TYR A 22 19.01 5.32 -4.62
CA TYR A 22 19.69 5.31 -3.32
C TYR A 22 20.13 3.86 -2.98
N PRO A 23 21.44 3.54 -3.03
CA PRO A 23 21.93 2.15 -3.04
C PRO A 23 21.90 1.48 -1.66
N GLY A 24 21.09 1.97 -0.72
CA GLY A 24 21.06 1.51 0.66
C GLY A 24 19.67 1.33 1.29
N ARG A 25 18.57 1.43 0.53
CA ARG A 25 17.20 1.38 1.11
C ARG A 25 16.19 0.52 0.35
N LEU A 26 16.39 0.32 -0.95
CA LEU A 26 15.53 -0.57 -1.74
C LEU A 26 16.07 -1.99 -1.68
N VAL A 27 15.23 -2.88 -1.20
CA VAL A 27 15.52 -4.30 -1.14
C VAL A 27 15.11 -4.88 -2.49
N ASP A 28 16.11 -5.21 -3.32
CA ASP A 28 15.88 -5.96 -4.56
C ASP A 28 15.20 -7.30 -4.23
N ARG A 29 14.39 -7.80 -5.17
CA ARG A 29 13.55 -8.99 -5.02
C ARG A 29 14.27 -10.18 -4.33
N PRO A 30 15.49 -10.57 -4.71
CA PRO A 30 16.19 -11.69 -4.04
C PRO A 30 16.48 -11.42 -2.56
N LYS A 31 16.85 -10.19 -2.22
CA LYS A 31 17.06 -9.78 -0.81
C LYS A 31 15.72 -9.70 -0.07
N ALA A 32 14.66 -9.26 -0.73
CA ALA A 32 13.34 -9.15 -0.13
C ALA A 32 12.77 -10.54 0.20
N ILE A 33 12.93 -11.50 -0.71
CA ILE A 33 12.61 -12.93 -0.47
C ILE A 33 13.40 -13.45 0.74
N GLN A 34 14.68 -13.12 0.85
CA GLN A 34 15.50 -13.54 2.00
C GLN A 34 15.01 -12.96 3.34
N TYR A 35 14.49 -11.72 3.36
CA TYR A 35 14.08 -11.05 4.60
C TYR A 35 12.60 -11.23 4.97
N LEU A 36 11.70 -11.32 3.99
CA LEU A 36 10.25 -11.36 4.18
C LEU A 36 9.64 -12.74 3.89
N GLY A 37 10.41 -13.63 3.25
CA GLY A 37 9.99 -14.97 2.86
C GLY A 37 9.59 -15.06 1.39
N GLU A 38 9.62 -16.29 0.88
CA GLU A 38 9.11 -16.66 -0.44
C GLU A 38 7.61 -16.35 -0.52
N GLY A 39 7.15 -15.74 -1.62
CA GLY A 39 5.74 -15.39 -1.83
C GLY A 39 5.34 -13.94 -1.48
N THR A 40 6.20 -13.15 -0.83
CA THR A 40 5.87 -11.75 -0.44
C THR A 40 5.46 -10.88 -1.64
N HIS A 41 6.12 -11.01 -2.79
CA HIS A 41 5.79 -10.23 -3.99
C HIS A 41 4.42 -10.64 -4.56
N THR A 42 4.11 -11.94 -4.53
CA THR A 42 2.82 -12.48 -4.96
C THR A 42 1.69 -11.97 -4.08
N GLN A 43 1.91 -11.91 -2.76
CA GLN A 43 0.94 -11.32 -1.84
C GLN A 43 0.67 -9.86 -2.16
N PHE A 44 1.71 -9.03 -2.35
CA PHE A 44 1.53 -7.62 -2.67
C PHE A 44 0.90 -7.38 -4.04
N SER A 45 1.18 -8.21 -5.05
CA SER A 45 0.50 -8.10 -6.34
C SER A 45 -1.00 -8.40 -6.21
N ARG A 46 -1.37 -9.49 -5.52
CA ARG A 46 -2.77 -9.85 -5.29
C ARG A 46 -3.50 -8.75 -4.53
N VAL A 47 -2.93 -8.30 -3.40
CA VAL A 47 -3.47 -7.18 -2.62
C VAL A 47 -3.63 -5.92 -3.46
N TYR A 48 -2.69 -5.64 -4.37
CA TYR A 48 -2.82 -4.51 -5.28
C TYR A 48 -4.07 -4.64 -6.17
N SER A 49 -4.25 -5.77 -6.87
CA SER A 49 -5.44 -5.99 -7.69
C SER A 49 -6.73 -5.99 -6.86
N ASP A 50 -6.76 -6.69 -5.73
CA ASP A 50 -7.94 -6.80 -4.87
C ASP A 50 -8.38 -5.43 -4.34
N VAL A 51 -7.45 -4.57 -3.91
CA VAL A 51 -7.77 -3.21 -3.48
C VAL A 51 -8.32 -2.37 -4.62
N LEU A 52 -7.75 -2.46 -5.83
CA LEU A 52 -8.28 -1.73 -6.99
C LEU A 52 -9.69 -2.21 -7.35
N GLN A 53 -9.92 -3.52 -7.39
CA GLN A 53 -11.23 -4.11 -7.63
C GLN A 53 -12.25 -3.64 -6.58
N ALA A 54 -11.89 -3.73 -5.30
CA ALA A 54 -12.74 -3.30 -4.20
C ALA A 54 -13.10 -1.81 -4.27
N ILE A 55 -12.19 -0.94 -4.70
CA ILE A 55 -12.49 0.48 -4.95
C ILE A 55 -13.48 0.63 -6.10
N ALA A 56 -13.31 -0.11 -7.20
CA ALA A 56 -14.20 -0.04 -8.35
C ALA A 56 -15.62 -0.56 -8.05
N GLU A 57 -15.73 -1.56 -7.16
CA GLU A 57 -16.99 -2.20 -6.78
C GLU A 57 -17.65 -1.60 -5.52
N ASP A 58 -17.02 -0.62 -4.86
CA ASP A 58 -17.45 -0.08 -3.55
C ASP A 58 -17.57 -1.18 -2.47
N ASP A 59 -16.63 -2.14 -2.45
CA ASP A 59 -16.52 -3.17 -1.42
C ASP A 59 -15.91 -2.59 -0.14
N ARG A 60 -16.79 -1.98 0.67
CA ARG A 60 -16.41 -1.29 1.92
C ARG A 60 -15.91 -2.24 3.00
N GLU A 61 -16.38 -3.49 3.02
CA GLU A 61 -15.98 -4.47 4.03
C GLU A 61 -14.53 -4.89 3.81
N TYR A 62 -14.17 -5.23 2.57
CA TYR A 62 -12.79 -5.53 2.22
C TYR A 62 -11.87 -4.32 2.48
N LEU A 63 -12.25 -3.13 2.01
CA LEU A 63 -11.44 -1.92 2.21
C LEU A 63 -11.23 -1.58 3.69
N GLU A 64 -12.25 -1.73 4.54
CA GLU A 64 -12.13 -1.49 5.98
C GLU A 64 -11.21 -2.50 6.65
N SER A 65 -11.23 -3.76 6.17
CA SER A 65 -10.40 -4.83 6.73
C SER A 65 -8.91 -4.64 6.49
N ILE A 66 -8.52 -4.02 5.36
CA ILE A 66 -7.12 -3.90 4.95
C ILE A 66 -6.53 -2.49 5.12
N MET A 67 -7.33 -1.43 5.11
CA MET A 67 -6.85 -0.06 5.20
C MET A 67 -6.81 0.47 6.63
N GLU A 68 -5.80 1.29 6.93
CA GLU A 68 -5.82 2.11 8.14
C GLU A 68 -6.96 3.14 8.08
N LYS A 69 -7.59 3.40 9.23
CA LYS A 69 -8.80 4.23 9.36
C LYS A 69 -8.77 5.56 8.60
N ARG A 70 -7.64 6.28 8.60
CA ARG A 70 -7.55 7.58 7.90
C ARG A 70 -7.57 7.38 6.39
N LEU A 71 -6.85 6.39 5.88
CA LEU A 71 -6.85 6.08 4.46
C LEU A 71 -8.23 5.59 4.04
N TYR A 72 -8.81 4.62 4.77
CA TYR A 72 -10.16 4.12 4.53
C TYR A 72 -11.18 5.26 4.40
N LYS A 73 -11.22 6.16 5.40
CA LYS A 73 -12.12 7.30 5.40
C LYS A 73 -11.96 8.18 4.15
N ARG A 74 -10.73 8.45 3.73
CA ARG A 74 -10.45 9.26 2.54
C ARG A 74 -10.83 8.54 1.25
N THR A 75 -10.62 7.23 1.18
CA THR A 75 -11.04 6.39 0.06
C THR A 75 -12.56 6.44 -0.11
N ILE A 76 -13.33 6.20 0.96
CA ILE A 76 -14.79 6.25 0.91
C ILE A 76 -15.30 7.66 0.56
N GLU A 77 -14.73 8.72 1.17
CA GLU A 77 -15.05 10.11 0.80
C GLU A 77 -14.81 10.39 -0.69
N GLY A 78 -13.75 9.80 -1.27
CA GLY A 78 -13.43 9.89 -2.69
C GLY A 78 -14.43 9.16 -3.58
N ILE A 79 -14.77 7.91 -3.24
CA ILE A 79 -15.75 7.09 -3.95
C ILE A 79 -17.12 7.78 -3.96
N GLU A 80 -17.61 8.21 -2.79
CA GLU A 80 -18.90 8.89 -2.68
C GLU A 80 -18.95 10.21 -3.46
N GLN A 81 -17.82 10.94 -3.56
CA GLN A 81 -17.74 12.16 -4.37
C GLN A 81 -17.84 11.89 -5.87
N ILE A 82 -17.32 10.75 -6.34
CA ILE A 82 -17.41 10.33 -7.74
C ILE A 82 -18.85 9.93 -8.05
N GLN A 83 -19.45 9.08 -7.20
CA GLN A 83 -20.83 8.63 -7.33
C GLN A 83 -21.84 9.80 -7.30
N LYS A 84 -21.66 10.79 -6.41
CA LYS A 84 -22.49 12.01 -6.35
C LYS A 84 -22.49 12.85 -7.63
N LYS A 85 -21.53 12.64 -8.52
CA LYS A 85 -21.42 13.29 -9.83
C LYS A 85 -21.92 12.39 -10.97
N ASN A 86 -22.62 11.30 -10.67
CA ASN A 86 -23.04 10.27 -11.63
C ASN A 86 -21.88 9.67 -12.43
N MET A 87 -20.68 9.65 -11.87
CA MET A 87 -19.50 9.03 -12.48
C MET A 87 -19.28 7.62 -11.94
N LYS A 88 -18.62 6.78 -12.72
CA LYS A 88 -18.30 5.39 -12.38
C LYS A 88 -16.80 5.17 -12.35
N ILE A 89 -16.32 4.48 -11.32
CA ILE A 89 -14.94 3.97 -11.25
C ILE A 89 -14.94 2.60 -11.91
N ASN A 90 -13.97 2.35 -12.78
CA ASN A 90 -13.79 1.08 -13.45
C ASN A 90 -12.37 0.57 -13.20
N TYR A 91 -12.23 -0.74 -13.06
CA TYR A 91 -10.95 -1.43 -12.97
C TYR A 91 -10.57 -2.02 -14.33
N LEU A 92 -9.30 -1.92 -14.68
CA LEU A 92 -8.74 -2.47 -15.91
C LEU A 92 -7.50 -3.32 -15.58
N GLU A 93 -7.55 -4.58 -16.02
CA GLU A 93 -6.49 -5.57 -15.93
C GLU A 93 -6.47 -6.39 -17.22
N ASP A 94 -5.27 -6.84 -17.64
CA ASP A 94 -5.17 -7.71 -18.81
C ASP A 94 -5.62 -9.12 -18.43
N SER A 95 -6.77 -9.57 -18.92
CA SER A 95 -7.25 -10.94 -18.70
C SER A 95 -6.33 -12.01 -19.30
N ARG A 96 -5.36 -11.64 -20.15
CA ARG A 96 -4.32 -12.54 -20.69
C ARG A 96 -3.07 -12.62 -19.83
N ALA A 97 -2.92 -11.73 -18.84
CA ALA A 97 -1.87 -11.84 -17.83
C ALA A 97 -2.16 -12.96 -16.80
N ASN A 98 -3.14 -13.83 -17.08
CA ASN A 98 -3.42 -15.02 -16.31
C ASN A 98 -2.23 -16.00 -16.40
N PHE A 99 -1.51 -16.09 -15.28
CA PHE A 99 -0.68 -17.20 -14.79
C PHE A 99 -0.20 -18.20 -15.86
N GLU A 100 0.98 -17.98 -16.46
CA GLU A 100 1.74 -19.08 -17.03
C GLU A 100 2.39 -19.87 -15.87
N GLU A 101 1.67 -20.83 -15.30
CA GLU A 101 2.29 -21.93 -14.57
C GLU A 101 3.12 -22.74 -15.56
N ILE A 102 4.44 -22.59 -15.50
CA ILE A 102 5.36 -23.52 -16.16
C ILE A 102 5.32 -24.81 -15.34
N PHE A 103 4.46 -25.74 -15.72
CA PHE A 103 4.47 -27.11 -15.20
C PHE A 103 5.69 -27.85 -15.76
N ASP A 104 6.73 -27.99 -14.94
CA ASP A 104 7.56 -29.19 -15.05
C ASP A 104 6.78 -30.32 -14.39
N LYS A 105 6.39 -31.30 -15.22
CA LYS A 105 5.78 -32.55 -14.77
C LYS A 105 6.81 -33.32 -13.95
N ASP A 106 6.60 -33.40 -12.65
CA ASP A 106 7.07 -34.55 -11.87
C ASP A 106 5.88 -35.18 -11.15
N GLU A 107 5.84 -36.50 -11.29
CA GLU A 107 4.78 -37.42 -10.89
C GLU A 107 4.60 -37.53 -9.36
N ASP A 108 3.38 -37.94 -9.01
CA ASP A 108 2.95 -38.69 -7.82
C ASP A 108 2.66 -37.96 -6.48
N GLY A 109 1.39 -38.05 -6.07
CA GLY A 109 1.08 -38.72 -4.78
C GLY A 109 0.23 -38.01 -3.72
N GLU A 110 -1.08 -38.29 -3.76
CA GLU A 110 -2.02 -38.55 -2.64
C GLU A 110 -2.63 -37.45 -1.73
N ASP A 111 -3.91 -37.70 -1.46
CA ASP A 111 -4.96 -37.00 -0.70
C ASP A 111 -4.61 -36.59 0.75
N LEU A 112 -5.24 -35.52 1.25
CA LEU A 112 -6.02 -35.55 2.52
C LEU A 112 -6.88 -34.29 2.73
N ASN A 113 -8.05 -34.54 3.33
CA ASN A 113 -9.25 -33.71 3.42
C ASN A 113 -9.52 -33.33 4.88
N ILE A 114 -9.56 -32.05 5.28
CA ILE A 114 -10.18 -31.58 6.55
C ILE A 114 -10.78 -30.17 6.40
N LYS A 115 -12.04 -30.03 6.82
CA LYS A 115 -12.85 -28.80 6.91
C LYS A 115 -12.55 -27.95 8.16
N ASN A 116 -12.66 -26.63 7.94
CA ASN A 116 -13.05 -25.54 8.85
C ASN A 116 -12.18 -25.18 10.08
N GLN A 117 -11.40 -24.10 9.96
CA GLN A 117 -11.35 -23.01 10.96
C GLN A 117 -10.65 -21.74 10.41
N GLN A 118 -11.50 -20.75 10.08
CA GLN A 118 -11.33 -19.29 10.22
C GLN A 118 -9.95 -18.64 9.97
N VAL A 119 -9.83 -18.05 8.77
CA VAL A 119 -9.02 -16.87 8.35
C VAL A 119 -7.49 -16.91 8.52
N SER A 120 -6.91 -17.78 9.35
CA SER A 120 -5.45 -17.91 9.48
C SER A 120 -4.81 -18.96 8.55
N GLN A 121 -5.57 -19.57 7.63
CA GLN A 121 -5.10 -20.65 6.75
C GLN A 121 -4.98 -20.28 5.26
N PHE A 122 -5.39 -19.07 4.85
CA PHE A 122 -5.27 -18.68 3.43
C PHE A 122 -3.82 -18.41 2.98
N VAL A 123 -2.89 -18.28 3.92
CA VAL A 123 -1.47 -17.99 3.65
C VAL A 123 -0.59 -19.25 3.67
N GLN A 124 -1.05 -20.37 4.23
CA GLN A 124 -0.14 -21.47 4.60
C GLN A 124 -0.09 -22.67 3.63
N ASN A 125 -0.98 -22.76 2.63
CA ASN A 125 -1.03 -23.89 1.69
C ASN A 125 -0.51 -23.61 0.26
N GLN A 126 0.20 -22.51 0.03
CA GLN A 126 0.92 -22.27 -1.25
C GLN A 126 2.45 -22.36 -1.12
N ILE A 127 2.94 -23.04 -0.08
CA ILE A 127 4.36 -23.29 0.14
C ILE A 127 4.72 -24.65 -0.47
N ILE A 128 4.62 -24.81 -1.79
CA ILE A 128 5.35 -25.86 -2.52
C ILE A 128 5.82 -25.26 -3.86
N ASN A 129 7.15 -25.24 -4.01
CA ASN A 129 7.94 -24.93 -5.21
C ASN A 129 8.16 -23.45 -5.55
N ALA A 130 9.25 -22.93 -4.98
CA ALA A 130 9.94 -21.72 -5.36
C ALA A 130 10.56 -21.82 -6.76
N THR A 131 9.77 -21.56 -7.80
CA THR A 131 10.25 -21.31 -9.17
C THR A 131 9.67 -19.99 -9.68
N GLN A 132 10.56 -19.00 -9.81
CA GLN A 132 10.41 -17.69 -10.48
C GLN A 132 8.98 -17.16 -10.72
N TYR A 133 8.38 -16.50 -9.73
CA TYR A 133 7.16 -15.69 -9.94
C TYR A 133 7.45 -14.48 -10.84
N LYS A 134 7.21 -14.51 -12.15
CA LYS A 134 7.33 -13.30 -13.00
C LYS A 134 5.96 -12.95 -13.52
N GLU A 135 5.27 -12.01 -12.87
CA GLU A 135 4.13 -11.36 -13.51
C GLU A 135 4.63 -10.53 -14.68
N ILE A 136 4.05 -10.80 -15.84
CA ILE A 136 4.47 -10.17 -17.10
C ILE A 136 4.12 -8.68 -17.09
N ASP A 137 3.08 -8.30 -16.34
CA ASP A 137 2.46 -6.97 -16.33
C ASP A 137 2.76 -6.17 -15.06
N MET A 138 3.57 -6.68 -14.12
CA MET A 138 3.88 -6.01 -12.87
C MET A 138 5.33 -6.21 -12.40
N LYS A 139 5.98 -5.11 -12.05
CA LYS A 139 7.24 -5.09 -11.31
C LYS A 139 7.00 -4.50 -9.93
N ILE A 140 7.55 -5.14 -8.91
CA ILE A 140 7.42 -4.74 -7.52
C ILE A 140 8.82 -4.51 -6.93
N MET A 141 9.03 -3.38 -6.27
CA MET A 141 10.22 -3.07 -5.48
C MET A 141 9.81 -2.70 -4.06
N LEU A 142 10.62 -3.06 -3.07
CA LEU A 142 10.30 -2.86 -1.66
C LEU A 142 11.32 -1.95 -0.98
N GLU A 143 10.86 -1.01 -0.17
CA GLU A 143 11.70 -0.20 0.72
C GLU A 143 11.26 -0.41 2.17
N ALA A 144 12.14 -1.00 2.98
CA ALA A 144 11.81 -1.38 4.35
C ALA A 144 12.34 -0.38 5.37
N HIS A 145 11.47 -0.02 6.33
CA HIS A 145 11.76 0.86 7.44
C HIS A 145 11.29 0.27 8.78
N GLY A 146 12.13 0.35 9.80
CA GLY A 146 11.76 0.01 11.16
C GLY A 146 11.23 1.23 11.90
N VAL A 147 10.08 1.11 12.54
CA VAL A 147 9.47 2.16 13.36
C VAL A 147 9.26 1.66 14.77
N PHE A 148 9.74 2.41 15.75
CA PHE A 148 9.76 2.01 17.16
C PHE A 148 9.05 3.07 18.01
N GLY A 149 8.19 2.65 18.94
CA GLY A 149 7.53 3.56 19.89
C GLY A 149 6.28 4.26 19.36
N ALA A 150 5.84 3.93 18.15
CA ALA A 150 4.58 4.40 17.56
C ALA A 150 3.63 3.22 17.32
N ARG A 151 2.36 3.51 17.11
CA ARG A 151 1.30 2.55 16.78
C ARG A 151 0.78 2.77 15.37
N ILE A 152 0.36 1.69 14.72
CA ILE A 152 -0.24 1.73 13.38
C ILE A 152 -1.55 2.53 13.41
N ASN A 153 -2.44 2.26 14.37
CA ASN A 153 -3.60 3.11 14.58
C ASN A 153 -3.16 4.51 15.04
N ARG A 154 -3.28 5.49 14.14
CA ARG A 154 -2.75 6.82 14.35
C ARG A 154 -3.49 7.61 15.42
N GLU A 155 -4.69 7.18 15.80
CA GLU A 155 -5.51 7.78 16.87
C GLU A 155 -4.96 7.46 18.27
N GLU A 156 -4.20 6.36 18.40
CA GLU A 156 -3.61 5.93 19.68
C GLU A 156 -2.27 6.60 19.99
N ASN A 157 -1.67 7.26 19.00
CA ASN A 157 -0.43 8.01 19.14
C ASN A 157 -0.71 9.38 19.76
N VAL A 158 -0.84 9.41 21.08
CA VAL A 158 -1.12 10.64 21.85
C VAL A 158 0.11 11.12 22.64
N GLY A 159 0.13 12.43 22.90
CA GLY A 159 1.15 13.06 23.73
C GLY A 159 2.34 13.62 22.95
N LYS A 160 3.28 14.21 23.70
CA LYS A 160 4.49 14.80 23.13
C LYS A 160 5.55 13.71 22.96
N VAL A 161 6.07 13.58 21.74
CA VAL A 161 7.15 12.65 21.42
C VAL A 161 8.35 13.37 20.83
N MET A 162 9.52 12.80 21.06
CA MET A 162 10.74 13.15 20.35
C MET A 162 10.98 12.11 19.26
N GLU A 163 11.04 12.57 18.01
CA GLU A 163 11.38 11.71 16.88
C GLU A 163 12.90 11.72 16.67
N LEU A 164 13.51 10.54 16.69
CA LEU A 164 14.91 10.32 16.36
C LEU A 164 14.99 9.52 15.06
N ARG A 165 15.38 10.18 13.97
CA ARG A 165 15.68 9.54 12.68
C ARG A 165 17.19 9.46 12.51
N GLY A 166 17.74 8.25 12.37
CA GLY A 166 19.15 8.13 12.02
C GLY A 166 19.36 8.56 10.58
N ARG A 167 20.28 9.51 10.33
CA ARG A 167 20.57 10.04 8.98
C ARG A 167 20.90 8.95 7.95
N LEU A 168 21.45 7.82 8.41
CA LEU A 168 21.86 6.67 7.60
C LEU A 168 21.07 5.39 7.89
N SER A 169 20.19 5.38 8.90
CA SER A 169 19.40 4.19 9.24
C SER A 169 18.00 4.29 8.66
N SER A 170 17.48 3.21 8.10
CA SER A 170 16.05 3.04 7.78
C SER A 170 15.20 2.85 9.04
N ARG A 171 15.56 3.51 10.15
CA ARG A 171 14.92 3.37 11.45
C ARG A 171 14.49 4.72 11.99
N SER A 172 13.27 4.75 12.52
CA SER A 172 12.69 5.91 13.20
C SER A 172 12.25 5.51 14.61
N TYR A 173 12.66 6.28 15.61
CA TYR A 173 12.30 6.05 17.00
C TYR A 173 11.45 7.20 17.52
N PHE A 174 10.28 6.90 18.07
CA PHE A 174 9.35 7.86 18.65
C PHE A 174 9.38 7.71 20.18
N VAL A 175 10.15 8.57 20.84
CA VAL A 175 10.38 8.51 22.28
C VAL A 175 9.32 9.33 23.01
N ASN A 176 8.43 8.63 23.74
CA ASN A 176 7.55 9.25 24.72
C ASN A 176 8.17 9.07 26.11
N PHE A 177 8.70 10.14 26.71
CA PHE A 177 9.34 10.08 28.04
C PHE A 177 8.38 9.70 29.17
N SER A 178 7.07 9.83 28.96
CA SER A 178 6.07 9.39 29.94
C SER A 178 5.77 7.89 29.82
N ASN A 179 6.15 7.25 28.71
CA ASN A 179 5.95 5.82 28.47
C ASN A 179 7.07 5.26 27.58
N LEU A 180 8.25 5.09 28.15
CA LEU A 180 9.42 4.57 27.45
C LEU A 180 9.25 3.11 26.98
N MET A 181 8.40 2.33 27.66
CA MET A 181 8.14 0.93 27.30
C MET A 181 7.52 0.79 25.91
N ASN A 182 6.86 1.83 25.39
CA ASN A 182 6.33 1.83 24.02
C ASN A 182 7.41 1.55 22.97
N LEU A 183 8.67 1.95 23.19
CA LEU A 183 9.75 1.69 22.22
C LEU A 183 10.01 0.20 22.02
N TYR A 184 9.81 -0.61 23.06
CA TYR A 184 10.03 -2.05 23.02
C TYR A 184 8.76 -2.80 22.60
N HIS A 185 7.59 -2.37 23.09
CA HIS A 185 6.33 -3.06 22.83
C HIS A 185 5.74 -2.76 21.45
N ASN A 186 6.02 -1.59 20.88
CA ASN A 186 5.47 -1.20 19.59
C ASN A 186 6.61 -1.12 18.58
N GLN A 187 6.85 -2.24 17.90
CA GLN A 187 7.80 -2.37 16.82
C GLN A 187 7.02 -2.62 15.54
N ILE A 188 7.17 -1.70 14.58
CA ILE A 188 6.45 -1.71 13.31
C ILE A 188 7.48 -1.91 12.20
N LEU A 189 7.18 -2.83 11.30
CA LEU A 189 7.82 -2.89 9.99
C LEU A 189 6.94 -2.11 9.00
N SER A 190 7.48 -1.04 8.43
CA SER A 190 6.85 -0.24 7.39
C SER A 190 7.52 -0.55 6.06
N LEU A 191 6.73 -0.92 5.05
CA LEU A 191 7.19 -1.15 3.68
C LEU A 191 6.55 -0.12 2.75
N ASN A 192 7.37 0.63 2.01
CA ASN A 192 6.89 1.25 0.79
C ASN A 192 7.04 0.23 -0.34
N VAL A 193 5.93 -0.11 -0.97
CA VAL A 193 5.83 -1.05 -2.09
C VAL A 193 5.62 -0.25 -3.35
N TYR A 194 6.60 -0.32 -4.25
CA TYR A 194 6.61 0.39 -5.51
C TYR A 194 6.14 -0.56 -6.60
N PHE A 195 4.99 -0.24 -7.20
CA PHE A 195 4.42 -0.99 -8.30
C PHE A 195 4.71 -0.26 -9.61
N GLN A 196 5.13 -1.01 -10.62
CA GLN A 196 5.12 -0.57 -12.01
C GLN A 196 4.28 -1.58 -12.78
N THR A 197 3.10 -1.18 -13.22
CA THR A 197 2.08 -2.11 -13.74
C THR A 197 1.20 -1.48 -14.82
N THR A 198 0.58 -2.30 -15.65
CA THR A 198 -0.48 -1.85 -16.57
C THR A 198 -1.86 -1.81 -15.91
N ARG A 199 -2.06 -2.49 -14.78
CA ARG A 199 -3.33 -2.54 -14.02
C ARG A 199 -3.67 -1.15 -13.47
N ARG A 200 -4.90 -0.70 -13.68
CA ARG A 200 -5.28 0.67 -13.28
C ARG A 200 -6.77 0.86 -13.05
N LEU A 201 -7.10 1.90 -12.29
CA LEU A 201 -8.44 2.48 -12.26
C LEU A 201 -8.57 3.58 -13.31
N TYR A 202 -9.79 3.76 -13.81
CA TYR A 202 -10.21 4.91 -14.61
C TYR A 202 -11.63 5.32 -14.22
N VAL A 203 -12.03 6.55 -14.56
CA VAL A 203 -13.35 7.10 -14.24
C VAL A 203 -14.05 7.49 -15.53
N THR A 204 -15.29 7.03 -15.69
CA THR A 204 -16.19 7.45 -16.77
C THR A 204 -17.37 8.24 -16.22
N ASP A 205 -18.00 9.06 -17.05
CA ASP A 205 -19.29 9.67 -16.72
C ASP A 205 -20.48 8.72 -17.04
N GLU A 206 -21.69 9.27 -17.02
CA GLU A 206 -22.95 8.56 -17.25
C GLU A 206 -23.13 8.11 -18.71
N ASP A 207 -22.50 8.81 -19.66
CA ASP A 207 -22.51 8.48 -21.09
C ASP A 207 -21.41 7.47 -21.45
N GLY A 208 -20.49 7.20 -20.51
CA GLY A 208 -19.36 6.30 -20.68
C GLY A 208 -18.08 7.00 -21.15
N ASP A 209 -18.08 8.33 -21.22
CA ASP A 209 -16.91 9.10 -21.63
C ASP A 209 -15.84 9.11 -20.53
N LEU A 210 -14.58 8.97 -20.94
CA LEU A 210 -13.44 8.95 -20.02
C LEU A 210 -13.18 10.33 -19.40
N ILE A 211 -13.30 10.42 -18.07
CA ILE A 211 -13.07 11.65 -17.30
C ILE A 211 -11.68 11.67 -16.63
N HIS A 212 -11.26 10.53 -16.06
CA HIS A 212 -9.95 10.40 -15.40
C HIS A 212 -9.28 9.06 -15.71
N GLY A 213 -7.95 9.08 -15.77
CA GLY A 213 -7.13 7.90 -16.05
C GLY A 213 -6.97 7.62 -17.53
N GLU A 214 -6.75 6.34 -17.84
CA GLU A 214 -6.64 5.79 -19.19
C GLU A 214 -7.39 4.45 -19.18
N ASP A 215 -8.16 4.17 -20.22
CA ASP A 215 -8.96 2.95 -20.41
C ASP A 215 -8.26 1.91 -21.31
N THR A 216 -6.95 2.06 -21.49
CA THR A 216 -6.12 1.15 -22.30
C THR A 216 -4.90 0.66 -21.53
N LEU A 217 -4.38 -0.51 -21.91
CA LEU A 217 -3.25 -1.19 -21.25
C LEU A 217 -1.90 -0.96 -21.94
N ASN A 218 -1.78 0.09 -22.75
CA ASN A 218 -0.62 0.30 -23.63
C ASN A 218 0.65 0.82 -22.92
N LYS A 219 0.55 1.23 -21.65
CA LYS A 219 1.63 1.88 -20.92
C LYS A 219 1.63 1.48 -19.45
N GLU A 220 2.78 1.11 -18.90
CA GLU A 220 2.93 0.91 -17.45
C GLU A 220 2.82 2.26 -16.72
N ILE A 221 2.10 2.27 -15.60
CA ILE A 221 2.07 3.36 -14.64
C ILE A 221 2.71 2.92 -13.33
N SER A 222 3.08 3.91 -12.53
CA SER A 222 3.86 3.72 -11.32
C SER A 222 3.06 4.14 -10.09
N HIS A 223 3.09 3.33 -9.04
CA HIS A 223 2.39 3.56 -7.78
C HIS A 223 3.31 3.28 -6.59
N VAL A 224 3.08 3.96 -5.47
CA VAL A 224 3.75 3.64 -4.21
C VAL A 224 2.74 3.52 -3.10
N TRP A 225 2.61 2.33 -2.53
CA TRP A 225 1.71 2.10 -1.41
C TRP A 225 2.52 1.76 -0.18
N ARG A 226 2.05 2.20 1.00
CA ARG A 226 2.71 1.89 2.26
C ARG A 226 1.93 0.87 3.03
N PHE A 227 2.58 -0.24 3.35
CA PHE A 227 2.06 -1.27 4.24
C PHE A 227 2.80 -1.25 5.57
N GLU A 228 2.10 -1.50 6.65
CA GLU A 228 2.67 -1.59 7.99
C GLU A 228 2.17 -2.84 8.71
N THR A 229 3.02 -3.42 9.55
CA THR A 229 2.66 -4.52 10.43
C THR A 229 3.42 -4.43 11.74
N TYR A 230 2.85 -4.95 12.82
CA TYR A 230 3.59 -5.15 14.07
C TYR A 230 4.54 -6.34 13.91
N THR A 231 5.70 -6.33 14.56
CA THR A 231 6.58 -7.50 14.60
C THR A 231 6.39 -8.26 15.92
N PRO A 232 6.47 -9.61 15.91
CA PRO A 232 6.78 -10.51 14.79
C PRO A 232 5.55 -10.96 13.94
N ASN A 233 4.34 -10.49 14.25
CA ASN A 233 3.11 -10.96 13.58
C ASN A 233 2.83 -10.18 12.29
N PHE A 234 3.01 -10.79 11.13
CA PHE A 234 2.80 -10.15 9.83
C PHE A 234 1.32 -10.09 9.45
N ASP A 235 0.63 -9.07 9.93
CA ASP A 235 -0.75 -8.73 9.55
C ASP A 235 -0.71 -7.33 8.91
N TRP A 236 -0.63 -7.32 7.58
CA TRP A 236 -0.33 -6.11 6.80
C TRP A 236 -1.53 -5.18 6.73
N VAL A 237 -1.31 -3.92 7.10
CA VAL A 237 -2.28 -2.83 6.99
C VAL A 237 -1.81 -1.85 5.93
N LEU A 238 -2.66 -1.53 4.95
CA LEU A 238 -2.42 -0.49 3.96
C LEU A 238 -2.64 0.89 4.61
N THR A 239 -1.57 1.67 4.75
CA THR A 239 -1.56 2.92 5.51
C THR A 239 -1.46 4.18 4.66
N ASP A 240 -1.00 4.07 3.41
CA ASP A 240 -0.98 5.18 2.46
C ASP A 240 -0.96 4.66 1.02
N MET A 241 -1.50 5.44 0.08
CA MET A 241 -1.52 5.15 -1.34
C MET A 241 -1.06 6.39 -2.11
N ASP A 242 -0.08 6.23 -2.99
CA ASP A 242 0.48 7.27 -3.85
C ASP A 242 0.84 8.56 -3.11
N THR A 243 1.34 8.41 -1.87
CA THR A 243 1.70 9.51 -0.97
C THR A 243 0.55 10.46 -0.62
N PHE A 244 -0.70 10.03 -0.77
CA PHE A 244 -1.89 10.86 -0.57
C PHE A 244 -1.97 11.44 0.86
N LEU A 245 -1.57 10.66 1.86
CA LEU A 245 -1.51 11.10 3.26
C LEU A 245 -0.11 11.62 3.65
N GLU A 246 0.72 12.00 2.68
CA GLU A 246 2.09 12.49 2.88
C GLU A 246 2.96 11.49 3.66
N GLY A 247 2.78 10.19 3.40
CA GLY A 247 3.43 9.13 4.15
C GLY A 247 2.79 8.88 5.52
N ASN A 248 1.52 9.22 5.70
CA ASN A 248 0.68 8.99 6.89
C ASN A 248 1.44 9.13 8.23
N PRO A 249 1.85 10.35 8.64
CA PRO A 249 2.70 10.55 9.81
C PRO A 249 2.08 10.02 11.10
N TYR A 250 2.92 9.36 11.93
CA TYR A 250 2.50 8.72 13.19
C TYR A 250 1.92 9.71 14.21
N TYR A 251 2.52 10.91 14.28
CA TYR A 251 2.11 11.98 15.17
C TYR A 251 1.82 13.22 14.32
N ARG A 252 0.73 13.94 14.65
CA ARG A 252 0.45 15.22 13.99
C ARG A 252 1.52 16.21 14.39
N GLN A 253 2.21 16.82 13.42
CA GLN A 253 3.06 17.96 13.72
C GLN A 253 2.16 19.08 14.26
N PRO A 254 2.56 19.77 15.35
CA PRO A 254 1.86 20.98 15.74
C PRO A 254 1.88 21.95 14.55
N PRO A 255 0.79 22.68 14.28
CA PRO A 255 0.77 23.62 13.17
C PRO A 255 1.96 24.57 13.31
N ASN A 256 2.76 24.68 12.25
CA ASN A 256 3.85 25.64 12.20
C ASN A 256 3.27 27.02 12.43
N LYS A 257 3.58 27.63 13.58
CA LYS A 257 3.09 28.96 13.98
C LYS A 257 3.54 30.11 13.04
N GLY A 258 4.22 29.82 11.93
CA GLY A 258 4.84 30.81 11.05
C GLY A 258 4.24 30.94 9.65
N GLN A 259 3.07 30.34 9.33
CA GLN A 259 2.49 30.45 7.98
C GLN A 259 1.14 31.16 7.89
N ASN A 260 0.60 31.68 9.00
CA ASN A 260 -0.70 32.39 9.00
C ASN A 260 -0.60 33.92 9.14
N GLU A 261 0.60 34.52 9.18
CA GLU A 261 0.73 35.99 9.36
C GLU A 261 0.87 36.79 8.04
N GLU A 262 1.00 36.16 6.87
CA GLU A 262 1.23 36.91 5.61
C GLU A 262 0.00 37.09 4.69
N GLN A 263 -1.22 36.69 5.10
CA GLN A 263 -2.42 36.87 4.25
C GLN A 263 -3.49 37.84 4.80
N THR A 264 -3.18 38.66 5.80
CA THR A 264 -4.15 39.65 6.33
C THR A 264 -3.77 41.12 6.16
N ASN A 265 -2.67 41.46 5.46
CA ASN A 265 -2.26 42.85 5.23
C ASN A 265 -2.11 43.23 3.74
N SER A 266 -3.14 42.93 2.95
CA SER A 266 -3.33 43.52 1.62
C SER A 266 -4.81 43.81 1.38
N ASN A 267 -5.33 44.84 2.06
CA ASN A 267 -6.52 45.58 1.63
C ASN A 267 -6.06 46.88 0.97
#